data_AF-A0AAD9JGK8-F1
#
_entry.id   AF-A0AAD9JGK8-F1
#
_cell.length_a   1.000
_cell.length_b   1.000
_cell.length_c   1.000
_cell.angle_alpha   90.00
_cell.angle_beta   90.00
_cell.angle_gamma   90.00
#
_symmetry.space_group_name_H-M   'P 1'
#
loop_
_entity.id
_entity.type
_entity.pdbx_description
1 polymer ?
#
loop_
_entity_poly.entity_id
_entity_poly.type
_entity_poly.pdbx_seq_one_letter_code
_entity_poly.pdbx_strand_id
1 'polypeptide(L)'
;MTINKKLSTGKTTTFGATHNCDNISESNPDTALHDCNLQTTTMTPSLQHADRLHFEAATSNGGYVTINNIENNNIDPAIYYSGQTTTHKAKLVIDLVKPFHCSVGSACKDNMLDRGPPVTKSLAVTWRGHFANVFHNTHKFLNERSPNSPPIAAGYEELTGQPPDTVSREAIPNVSGIVKYEVSRAVDHDGGRSLNSPDSWSNVDDFQSEQILLDVPRADGDSVRVWVRATDVMGNTKT
;
A
#
# COMPACT_ATOMS: atom_id res chain seq x y z
N MET A 1 6.84 24.24 -13.81
CA MET A 1 6.72 22.91 -13.19
C MET A 1 5.64 22.11 -13.91
N THR A 2 5.79 20.80 -14.04
CA THR A 2 4.81 19.92 -14.68
C THR A 2 4.58 18.66 -13.86
N ILE A 3 3.35 18.14 -13.90
CA ILE A 3 2.96 16.87 -13.30
C ILE A 3 2.38 15.99 -14.41
N ASN A 4 3.11 14.94 -14.76
CA ASN A 4 2.65 13.93 -15.70
C ASN A 4 1.97 12.79 -14.92
N LYS A 5 0.78 12.40 -15.36
CA LYS A 5 0.05 11.25 -14.85
C LYS A 5 -0.23 10.25 -15.96
N LYS A 6 -0.08 8.97 -15.65
CA LYS A 6 -0.28 7.88 -16.58
C LYS A 6 -0.96 6.71 -15.88
N LEU A 7 -2.04 6.20 -16.48
CA LEU A 7 -2.63 4.92 -16.13
C LEU A 7 -2.24 3.89 -17.17
N SER A 8 -1.78 2.73 -16.70
CA SER A 8 -1.49 1.59 -17.56
C SER A 8 -2.20 0.35 -17.08
N THR A 9 -2.89 -0.33 -18.00
CA THR A 9 -3.48 -1.66 -17.78
C THR A 9 -2.60 -2.66 -18.53
N GLY A 10 -1.88 -3.50 -17.79
CA GLY A 10 -0.82 -4.34 -18.35
C GLY A 10 0.30 -3.51 -19.00
N LYS A 11 0.53 -3.70 -20.30
CA LYS A 11 1.52 -2.93 -21.08
C LYS A 11 0.93 -1.70 -21.77
N THR A 12 -0.39 -1.58 -21.82
CA THR A 12 -1.07 -0.54 -22.57
C THR A 12 -1.30 0.69 -21.69
N THR A 13 -1.02 1.86 -22.22
CA THR A 13 -1.37 3.13 -21.57
C THR A 13 -2.82 3.42 -21.90
N THR A 14 -3.69 3.39 -20.89
CA THR A 14 -5.13 3.62 -21.06
C THR A 14 -5.51 5.07 -20.85
N PHE A 15 -4.68 5.82 -20.11
CA PHE A 15 -4.84 7.25 -19.91
C PHE A 15 -3.47 7.92 -19.69
N GLY A 16 -3.31 9.12 -20.22
CA GLY A 16 -2.14 9.96 -20.00
C GLY A 16 -2.54 11.43 -20.03
N ALA A 17 -2.02 12.22 -19.09
CA ALA A 17 -2.23 13.66 -19.08
C ALA A 17 -1.04 14.37 -18.44
N THR A 18 -0.79 15.59 -18.89
CA THR A 18 0.18 16.51 -18.30
C THR A 18 -0.58 17.67 -17.71
N HIS A 19 -0.34 17.95 -16.44
CA HIS A 19 -0.79 19.16 -15.78
C HIS A 19 0.39 20.13 -15.70
N ASN A 20 0.20 21.32 -16.25
CA ASN A 20 1.16 22.41 -16.12
C ASN A 20 0.72 23.25 -14.93
N CYS A 21 1.66 23.57 -14.04
CA CYS A 21 1.40 24.47 -12.93
C CYS A 21 1.38 25.90 -13.48
N ASP A 22 0.25 26.58 -13.37
CA ASP A 22 0.04 27.90 -13.97
C ASP A 22 0.87 29.00 -13.29
N ASN A 23 1.06 30.11 -14.02
CA ASN A 23 1.67 31.36 -13.54
C ASN A 23 3.13 31.29 -13.08
N ILE A 24 3.88 30.25 -13.47
CA ILE A 24 5.33 30.21 -13.29
C ILE A 24 6.02 29.99 -14.63
N SER A 25 6.98 30.85 -14.91
CA SER A 25 7.89 30.71 -16.03
C SER A 25 9.27 31.22 -15.66
N GLU A 26 10.23 31.04 -16.56
CA GLU A 26 11.54 31.65 -16.41
C GLU A 26 11.48 33.19 -16.39
N SER A 27 10.50 33.76 -17.11
CA SER A 27 10.19 35.20 -17.14
C SER A 27 9.29 35.67 -15.99
N ASN A 28 8.71 34.75 -15.22
CA ASN A 28 7.94 35.00 -14.02
C ASN A 28 8.29 33.94 -12.95
N PRO A 29 9.54 33.96 -12.43
CA PRO A 29 10.00 32.95 -11.50
C PRO A 29 9.31 33.15 -10.14
N ASP A 30 8.86 32.07 -9.53
CA ASP A 30 8.37 32.12 -8.17
C ASP A 30 9.55 32.25 -7.21
N THR A 31 9.51 33.26 -6.35
CA THR A 31 10.54 33.52 -5.35
C THR A 31 10.23 32.85 -4.01
N ALA A 32 9.05 32.22 -3.88
CA ALA A 32 8.61 31.50 -2.70
C ALA A 32 8.42 30.00 -2.99
N LEU A 33 7.97 29.25 -1.97
CA LEU A 33 7.55 27.86 -2.17
C LEU A 33 6.27 27.84 -3.01
N HIS A 34 6.34 27.21 -4.18
CA HIS A 34 5.18 27.04 -5.05
C HIS A 34 4.42 25.76 -4.76
N ASP A 35 3.10 25.86 -4.68
CA ASP A 35 2.21 24.73 -4.40
C ASP A 35 1.40 24.38 -5.65
N CYS A 36 1.74 23.26 -6.29
CA CYS A 36 1.08 22.80 -7.52
C CYS A 36 0.16 21.61 -7.22
N ASN A 37 -1.11 21.92 -6.99
CA ASN A 37 -2.11 20.93 -6.60
C ASN A 37 -2.86 20.37 -7.80
N LEU A 38 -2.76 19.06 -7.99
CA LEU A 38 -3.58 18.32 -8.96
C LEU A 38 -4.55 17.40 -8.22
N GLN A 39 -5.81 17.79 -8.15
CA GLN A 39 -6.88 16.94 -7.63
C GLN A 39 -7.67 16.34 -8.80
N THR A 40 -7.77 15.02 -8.85
CA THR A 40 -8.60 14.32 -9.83
C THR A 40 -9.68 13.54 -9.09
N THR A 41 -10.94 13.96 -9.22
CA THR A 41 -12.08 13.35 -8.52
C THR A 41 -12.68 12.15 -9.25
N THR A 42 -12.39 12.00 -10.55
CA THR A 42 -12.85 10.89 -11.38
C THR A 42 -11.75 10.42 -12.33
N MET A 43 -11.44 9.13 -12.30
CA MET A 43 -10.57 8.48 -13.28
C MET A 43 -11.42 7.76 -14.32
N THR A 44 -11.22 8.13 -15.59
CA THR A 44 -11.80 7.44 -16.75
C THR A 44 -10.66 6.96 -17.64
N PRO A 45 -10.55 5.64 -17.91
CA PRO A 45 -11.43 4.56 -17.46
C PRO A 45 -11.33 4.27 -15.95
N SER A 46 -12.32 3.55 -15.41
CA SER A 46 -12.33 3.09 -14.02
C SER A 46 -11.14 2.18 -13.73
N LEU A 47 -10.57 2.29 -12.54
CA LEU A 47 -9.46 1.46 -12.09
C LEU A 47 -9.81 -0.03 -12.05
N GLN A 48 -8.88 -0.88 -12.48
CA GLN A 48 -8.96 -2.33 -12.45
C GLN A 48 -7.82 -2.92 -11.61
N HIS A 49 -7.97 -4.16 -11.14
CA HIS A 49 -6.88 -4.88 -10.47
C HIS A 49 -5.66 -4.97 -11.40
N ALA A 50 -4.48 -4.79 -10.81
CA ALA A 50 -3.17 -4.74 -11.45
C ALA A 50 -2.93 -3.53 -12.37
N ASP A 51 -3.84 -2.55 -12.39
CA ASP A 51 -3.56 -1.25 -13.01
C ASP A 51 -2.37 -0.57 -12.32
N ARG A 52 -1.59 0.17 -13.11
CA ARG A 52 -0.42 0.90 -12.65
C ARG A 52 -0.62 2.39 -12.88
N LEU A 53 -0.68 3.13 -11.79
CA LEU A 53 -0.66 4.58 -11.78
C LEU A 53 0.78 5.06 -11.65
N HIS A 54 1.21 5.88 -12.60
CA HIS A 54 2.51 6.52 -12.58
C HIS A 54 2.35 8.03 -12.54
N PHE A 55 3.01 8.66 -11.57
CA PHE A 55 3.11 10.10 -11.45
C PHE A 55 4.57 10.50 -11.60
N GLU A 56 4.81 11.56 -12.36
CA GLU A 56 6.12 12.16 -12.54
C GLU A 56 5.98 13.68 -12.43
N ALA A 57 6.50 14.24 -11.35
CA ALA A 57 6.56 15.68 -11.14
C ALA A 57 7.95 16.18 -11.52
N ALA A 58 8.02 17.17 -12.40
CA ALA A 58 9.27 17.78 -12.86
C ALA A 58 9.24 19.29 -12.60
N THR A 59 10.31 19.79 -11.99
CA THR A 59 10.49 21.21 -11.69
C THR A 59 11.85 21.64 -12.24
N SER A 60 11.85 22.74 -12.99
CA SER A 60 13.07 23.37 -13.50
C SER A 60 13.27 24.68 -12.75
N ASN A 61 14.48 24.90 -12.21
CA ASN A 61 14.86 26.22 -11.75
C ASN A 61 15.27 27.09 -12.97
N GLY A 62 15.40 28.40 -12.77
CA GLY A 62 15.72 29.34 -13.83
C GLY A 62 15.51 30.76 -13.34
N GLY A 63 15.27 31.68 -14.26
CA GLY A 63 15.03 33.09 -13.98
C GLY A 63 15.81 33.96 -14.96
N TYR A 64 15.84 35.26 -14.68
CA TYR A 64 16.62 36.20 -15.47
C TYR A 64 17.26 37.26 -14.59
N VAL A 65 18.29 37.90 -15.13
CA VAL A 65 18.86 39.14 -14.59
C VAL A 65 18.68 40.25 -15.63
N THR A 66 18.38 41.45 -15.15
CA THR A 66 18.42 42.68 -15.95
C THR A 66 19.53 43.58 -15.40
N ILE A 67 20.27 44.21 -16.30
CA ILE A 67 21.35 45.14 -15.94
C ILE A 67 20.83 46.57 -16.13
N ASN A 68 20.94 47.39 -15.10
CA ASN A 68 20.64 48.81 -15.21
C ASN A 68 21.86 49.53 -15.78
N ASN A 69 21.74 50.04 -17.00
CA ASN A 69 22.80 50.75 -17.69
C ASN A 69 22.76 52.24 -17.31
N ILE A 70 23.69 52.62 -16.44
CA ILE A 70 23.77 53.96 -15.84
C ILE A 70 24.18 55.01 -16.90
N GLU A 71 24.90 54.61 -17.95
CA GLU A 71 25.41 55.53 -18.96
C GLU A 71 24.31 56.08 -19.88
N ASN A 72 23.26 55.30 -20.11
CA ASN A 72 22.12 55.68 -20.96
C ASN A 72 20.77 55.72 -20.22
N ASN A 73 20.78 55.54 -18.89
CA ASN A 73 19.61 55.50 -18.02
C ASN A 73 18.51 54.54 -18.54
N ASN A 74 18.91 53.36 -18.99
CA ASN A 74 18.01 52.33 -19.52
C ASN A 74 18.28 50.95 -18.88
N ILE A 75 17.32 50.04 -18.98
CA ILE A 75 17.47 48.64 -18.56
C ILE A 75 17.81 47.79 -19.78
N ASP A 76 18.92 47.06 -19.72
CA ASP A 76 19.32 46.13 -20.77
C ASP A 76 18.35 44.93 -20.85
N PRO A 77 18.26 44.26 -22.02
CA PRO A 77 17.43 43.07 -22.17
C PRO A 77 17.75 41.99 -21.13
N ALA A 78 16.71 41.26 -20.70
CA ALA A 78 16.84 40.17 -19.74
C ALA A 78 17.81 39.08 -20.24
N ILE A 79 18.75 38.69 -19.38
CA ILE A 79 19.67 37.57 -19.58
C ILE A 79 19.16 36.39 -18.74
N TYR A 80 18.79 35.31 -19.42
CA TYR A 80 18.15 34.14 -18.82
C TYR A 80 19.19 33.13 -18.29
N TYR A 81 18.87 32.49 -17.15
CA TYR A 81 19.73 31.47 -16.55
C TYR A 81 19.47 30.08 -17.14
N SER A 82 20.53 29.34 -17.44
CA SER A 82 20.36 27.92 -17.79
C SER A 82 19.95 27.11 -16.56
N GLY A 83 18.68 26.72 -16.52
CA GLY A 83 18.08 25.94 -15.46
C GLY A 83 18.49 24.46 -15.43
N GLN A 84 18.44 23.87 -14.24
CA GLN A 84 18.44 22.41 -14.05
C GLN A 84 17.03 21.93 -13.73
N THR A 85 16.73 20.70 -14.17
CA THR A 85 15.44 20.05 -13.91
C THR A 85 15.61 18.91 -12.93
N THR A 86 14.79 18.90 -11.88
CA THR A 86 14.66 17.80 -10.94
C THR A 86 13.34 17.10 -11.15
N THR A 87 13.35 15.77 -11.11
CA THR A 87 12.19 14.93 -11.37
C THR A 87 11.97 13.94 -10.25
N HIS A 88 10.74 13.90 -9.72
CA HIS A 88 10.28 12.92 -8.75
C HIS A 88 9.23 12.00 -9.36
N LYS A 89 9.26 10.72 -8.98
CA LYS A 89 8.39 9.69 -9.55
C LYS A 89 7.70 8.90 -8.46
N ALA A 90 6.38 8.71 -8.60
CA ALA A 90 5.60 7.78 -7.81
C ALA A 90 4.97 6.71 -8.71
N LYS A 91 4.88 5.48 -8.19
CA LYS A 91 4.25 4.35 -8.88
C LYS A 91 3.35 3.65 -7.88
N LEU A 92 2.07 3.55 -8.20
CA LEU A 92 1.07 2.84 -7.42
C LEU A 92 0.52 1.70 -8.28
N VAL A 93 0.32 0.55 -7.65
CA VAL A 93 -0.32 -0.61 -8.29
C VAL A 93 -1.63 -0.84 -7.57
N ILE A 94 -2.72 -0.91 -8.33
CA ILE A 94 -4.06 -1.09 -7.78
C ILE A 94 -4.27 -2.57 -7.50
N ASP A 95 -4.63 -2.89 -6.26
CA ASP A 95 -5.08 -4.23 -5.89
C ASP A 95 -6.53 -4.20 -5.39
N LEU A 96 -7.41 -4.89 -6.13
CA LEU A 96 -8.81 -5.11 -5.78
C LEU A 96 -9.09 -6.61 -5.51
N VAL A 97 -8.06 -7.46 -5.55
CA VAL A 97 -8.20 -8.90 -5.35
C VAL A 97 -8.21 -9.20 -3.86
N LYS A 98 -9.32 -9.76 -3.40
CA LYS A 98 -9.45 -10.23 -2.03
C LYS A 98 -8.53 -11.43 -1.80
N PRO A 99 -8.02 -11.62 -0.58
CA PRO A 99 -7.39 -12.88 -0.19
C PRO A 99 -8.32 -14.08 -0.47
N PHE A 100 -7.73 -15.24 -0.76
CA PHE A 100 -8.50 -16.45 -1.05
C PHE A 100 -8.04 -17.65 -0.21
N HIS A 101 -8.92 -18.65 -0.12
CA HIS A 101 -8.62 -19.94 0.52
C HIS A 101 -8.01 -20.88 -0.51
N CYS A 102 -6.98 -21.60 -0.08
CA CYS A 102 -6.17 -22.52 -0.87
C CYS A 102 -6.88 -23.68 -1.61
N SER A 103 -8.21 -23.84 -1.54
CA SER A 103 -8.91 -24.93 -2.25
C SER A 103 -9.08 -24.72 -3.76
N VAL A 104 -8.69 -23.56 -4.31
CA VAL A 104 -8.86 -23.21 -5.74
C VAL A 104 -7.54 -23.04 -6.52
N GLY A 105 -6.37 -23.21 -5.89
CA GLY A 105 -5.06 -23.15 -6.54
C GLY A 105 -4.19 -24.34 -6.11
N SER A 106 -3.82 -25.17 -7.07
CA SER A 106 -3.31 -26.55 -6.95
C SER A 106 -1.96 -26.77 -6.20
N ALA A 107 -1.52 -25.86 -5.34
CA ALA A 107 -0.18 -25.92 -4.72
C ALA A 107 -0.11 -25.60 -3.22
N CYS A 108 -1.22 -25.60 -2.48
CA CYS A 108 -1.16 -25.44 -1.02
C CYS A 108 -1.05 -26.78 -0.29
N LYS A 109 -0.24 -26.83 0.78
CA LYS A 109 -0.28 -27.93 1.74
C LYS A 109 -1.57 -27.77 2.53
N ASP A 110 -2.48 -28.73 2.38
CA ASP A 110 -3.80 -28.73 2.98
C ASP A 110 -3.69 -28.98 4.49
N ASN A 111 -3.26 -27.96 5.23
CA ASN A 111 -3.41 -27.92 6.68
C ASN A 111 -4.75 -27.25 6.95
N MET A 112 -5.85 -27.95 6.65
CA MET A 112 -7.14 -27.66 7.28
C MET A 112 -6.91 -27.44 8.77
N LEU A 113 -7.56 -26.43 9.36
CA LEU A 113 -7.49 -26.05 10.78
C LEU A 113 -7.17 -27.27 11.68
N ASP A 114 -5.89 -27.44 12.04
CA ASP A 114 -5.49 -28.55 12.92
C ASP A 114 -5.79 -28.14 14.35
N ARG A 115 -6.65 -28.91 15.01
CA ARG A 115 -7.10 -28.64 16.39
C ARG A 115 -6.10 -29.09 17.45
N GLY A 116 -4.97 -29.69 17.05
CA GLY A 116 -3.98 -30.25 17.96
C GLY A 116 -4.53 -31.41 18.82
N PRO A 117 -3.71 -31.99 19.71
CA PRO A 117 -4.14 -33.07 20.59
C PRO A 117 -5.21 -32.59 21.60
N PRO A 118 -6.23 -33.41 21.90
CA PRO A 118 -7.33 -33.04 22.79
C PRO A 118 -6.85 -33.10 24.24
N VAL A 119 -6.31 -32.00 24.77
CA VAL A 119 -5.91 -31.94 26.18
C VAL A 119 -6.13 -30.53 26.75
N THR A 120 -7.13 -30.41 27.63
CA THR A 120 -7.40 -29.33 28.61
C THR A 120 -7.63 -27.90 28.09
N LYS A 121 -8.86 -27.37 28.32
CA LYS A 121 -9.34 -25.95 28.28
C LYS A 121 -8.97 -25.06 27.07
N SER A 122 -7.72 -25.04 26.65
CA SER A 122 -7.22 -24.31 25.50
C SER A 122 -7.37 -25.12 24.21
N LEU A 123 -7.76 -24.44 23.13
CA LEU A 123 -7.83 -24.97 21.77
C LEU A 123 -6.72 -24.31 20.94
N ALA A 124 -5.79 -25.12 20.46
CA ALA A 124 -4.80 -24.66 19.49
C ALA A 124 -5.44 -24.61 18.10
N VAL A 125 -5.36 -23.45 17.46
CA VAL A 125 -5.90 -23.22 16.13
C VAL A 125 -4.75 -22.74 15.25
N THR A 126 -4.48 -23.44 14.15
CA THR A 126 -3.46 -23.08 13.18
C THR A 126 -4.06 -22.96 11.79
N TRP A 127 -3.63 -21.95 11.03
CA TRP A 127 -4.06 -21.69 9.65
C TRP A 127 -2.86 -21.39 8.74
N ARG A 128 -1.71 -22.01 9.05
CA ARG A 128 -0.46 -21.82 8.30
C ARG A 128 -0.64 -22.04 6.81
N GLY A 129 -0.36 -21.00 6.02
CA GLY A 129 -0.49 -21.03 4.57
C GLY A 129 -1.93 -21.16 4.05
N HIS A 130 -2.96 -20.95 4.89
CA HIS A 130 -4.35 -21.05 4.47
C HIS A 130 -4.83 -19.81 3.71
N PHE A 131 -4.32 -18.63 4.09
CA PHE A 131 -4.65 -17.35 3.48
C PHE A 131 -3.44 -16.78 2.74
N ALA A 132 -3.70 -16.24 1.56
CA ALA A 132 -2.69 -15.50 0.82
C ALA A 132 -3.34 -14.41 -0.02
N ASN A 133 -2.67 -13.27 -0.10
CA ASN A 133 -2.79 -12.38 -1.24
C ASN A 133 -1.60 -12.67 -2.19
N VAL A 134 -1.85 -13.54 -3.16
CA VAL A 134 -0.81 -13.99 -4.12
C VAL A 134 -0.25 -12.83 -4.93
N PHE A 135 -1.04 -11.78 -5.19
CA PHE A 135 -0.57 -10.62 -5.93
C PHE A 135 0.49 -9.86 -5.13
N HIS A 136 0.22 -9.52 -3.87
CA HIS A 136 1.21 -8.93 -2.97
C HIS A 136 2.44 -9.84 -2.76
N ASN A 137 2.21 -11.13 -2.53
CA ASN A 137 3.28 -12.07 -2.25
C ASN A 137 4.21 -12.31 -3.46
N THR A 138 3.65 -12.43 -4.67
CA THR A 138 4.43 -12.70 -5.89
C THR A 138 5.22 -11.46 -6.32
N HIS A 139 4.63 -10.27 -6.20
CA HIS A 139 5.26 -9.04 -6.66
C HIS A 139 6.07 -8.30 -5.58
N LYS A 140 6.15 -8.86 -4.36
CA LYS A 140 6.99 -8.35 -3.26
C LYS A 140 6.69 -6.90 -2.89
N PHE A 141 5.43 -6.50 -2.98
CA PHE A 141 5.02 -5.11 -2.72
C PHE A 141 5.17 -4.67 -1.27
N LEU A 142 5.23 -5.62 -0.34
CA LEU A 142 5.38 -5.34 1.10
C LEU A 142 6.83 -5.54 1.59
N ASN A 143 7.75 -5.85 0.67
CA ASN A 143 9.15 -5.99 1.00
C ASN A 143 9.82 -4.62 1.19
N GLU A 144 11.00 -4.64 1.80
CA GLU A 144 11.85 -3.45 1.87
C GLU A 144 12.13 -2.87 0.48
N ARG A 145 12.20 -1.54 0.42
CA ARG A 145 12.56 -0.84 -0.81
C ARG A 145 14.08 -0.75 -0.92
N SER A 146 14.61 -1.00 -2.11
CA SER A 146 16.05 -0.85 -2.36
C SER A 146 16.51 0.62 -2.13
N PRO A 147 17.71 0.83 -1.57
CA PRO A 147 18.28 2.17 -1.44
C PRO A 147 18.40 2.88 -2.79
N ASN A 148 18.26 4.20 -2.78
CA ASN A 148 18.52 5.01 -3.97
C ASN A 148 20.01 5.01 -4.32
N SER A 149 20.32 5.09 -5.62
CA SER A 149 21.67 5.24 -6.13
C SER A 149 21.70 6.42 -7.12
N PRO A 150 22.41 7.51 -6.82
CA PRO A 150 23.17 7.76 -5.58
C PRO A 150 22.26 7.87 -4.33
N PRO A 151 22.80 7.68 -3.11
CA PRO A 151 22.03 7.81 -1.87
C PRO A 151 21.40 9.19 -1.74
N ILE A 152 20.15 9.25 -1.26
CA ILE A 152 19.51 10.51 -0.92
C ILE A 152 20.15 11.05 0.36
N ALA A 153 20.34 12.38 0.43
CA ALA A 153 20.93 13.04 1.59
C ALA A 153 20.08 12.78 2.86
N ALA A 154 20.76 12.65 4.00
CA ALA A 154 20.10 12.44 5.29
C ALA A 154 19.08 13.56 5.58
N GLY A 155 17.90 13.17 6.05
CA GLY A 155 16.77 14.09 6.29
C GLY A 155 15.83 14.29 5.10
N TYR A 156 16.18 13.81 3.90
CA TYR A 156 15.33 13.86 2.70
C TYR A 156 14.75 12.50 2.29
N GLU A 157 15.09 11.44 3.01
CA GLU A 157 14.51 10.10 2.84
C GLU A 157 14.09 9.57 4.20
N GLU A 158 12.90 8.97 4.24
CA GLU A 158 12.39 8.32 5.44
C GLU A 158 12.80 6.85 5.47
N LEU A 159 13.70 6.54 6.40
CA LEU A 159 14.36 5.24 6.45
C LEU A 159 13.61 4.23 7.31
N THR A 160 12.77 4.71 8.24
CA THR A 160 12.17 3.92 9.33
C THR A 160 10.74 4.40 9.63
N GLY A 161 9.86 3.50 10.06
CA GLY A 161 8.49 3.82 10.49
C GLY A 161 7.50 2.74 10.05
N GLN A 162 6.89 2.05 11.02
CA GLN A 162 5.89 0.98 10.80
C GLN A 162 4.70 1.13 11.77
N PRO A 163 3.44 1.07 11.31
CA PRO A 163 3.01 1.27 9.92
C PRO A 163 3.38 2.69 9.49
N PRO A 164 3.73 2.94 8.23
CA PRO A 164 4.26 4.25 7.89
C PRO A 164 3.10 5.24 7.75
N ASP A 165 3.15 6.34 8.51
CA ASP A 165 2.31 7.53 8.27
C ASP A 165 2.72 8.25 6.95
N THR A 166 3.78 7.76 6.31
CA THR A 166 4.51 8.29 5.16
C THR A 166 5.03 7.13 4.28
N VAL A 167 6.05 7.34 3.42
CA VAL A 167 6.63 6.26 2.61
C VAL A 167 7.98 5.84 3.22
N SER A 168 7.95 4.82 4.08
CA SER A 168 9.16 4.22 4.68
C SER A 168 9.86 3.22 3.74
N ARG A 169 11.17 3.03 3.95
CA ARG A 169 11.95 2.00 3.25
C ARG A 169 11.76 0.59 3.85
N GLU A 170 11.32 0.51 5.10
CA GLU A 170 11.17 -0.75 5.83
C GLU A 170 10.06 -1.64 5.24
N ALA A 171 10.29 -2.96 5.30
CA ALA A 171 9.27 -3.93 4.94
C ALA A 171 8.06 -3.82 5.85
N ILE A 172 6.86 -3.97 5.29
CA ILE A 172 5.63 -4.07 6.08
C ILE A 172 5.51 -5.53 6.55
N PRO A 173 5.47 -5.78 7.88
CA PRO A 173 5.31 -7.14 8.41
C PRO A 173 4.08 -7.82 7.81
N ASN A 174 4.28 -8.98 7.19
CA ASN A 174 3.21 -9.73 6.56
C ASN A 174 3.55 -11.23 6.50
N VAL A 175 2.53 -12.07 6.29
CA VAL A 175 2.69 -13.47 5.88
C VAL A 175 1.87 -13.67 4.61
N SER A 176 2.53 -14.06 3.52
CA SER A 176 1.87 -14.30 2.23
C SER A 176 0.99 -13.14 1.74
N GLY A 177 1.39 -11.89 2.03
CA GLY A 177 0.62 -10.69 1.69
C GLY A 177 -0.50 -10.32 2.66
N ILE A 178 -0.63 -11.03 3.79
CA ILE A 178 -1.60 -10.73 4.86
C ILE A 178 -0.91 -9.96 6.00
N VAL A 179 -1.51 -8.86 6.43
CA VAL A 179 -0.94 -7.97 7.47
C VAL A 179 -1.65 -8.05 8.82
N LYS A 180 -2.83 -8.68 8.86
CA LYS A 180 -3.62 -8.84 10.09
C LYS A 180 -4.42 -10.12 10.04
N TYR A 181 -4.43 -10.85 11.15
CA TYR A 181 -5.39 -11.91 11.43
C TYR A 181 -6.29 -11.51 12.60
N GLU A 182 -7.55 -11.84 12.47
CA GLU A 182 -8.55 -11.73 13.53
C GLU A 182 -9.22 -13.09 13.72
N VAL A 183 -9.68 -13.38 14.93
CA VAL A 183 -10.38 -14.62 15.24
C VAL A 183 -11.68 -14.37 15.97
N SER A 184 -12.61 -15.29 15.79
CA SER A 184 -13.82 -15.36 16.58
C SER A 184 -14.15 -16.82 16.90
N ARG A 185 -14.93 -17.03 17.95
CA ARG A 185 -15.28 -18.37 18.42
C ARG A 185 -16.66 -18.38 19.04
N ALA A 186 -17.35 -19.49 18.88
CA ALA A 186 -18.65 -19.73 19.49
C ALA A 186 -18.79 -21.19 19.88
N VAL A 187 -19.64 -21.44 20.86
CA VAL A 187 -19.93 -22.75 21.43
C VAL A 187 -21.43 -22.95 21.44
N ASP A 188 -21.90 -24.14 21.04
CA ASP A 188 -23.27 -24.56 21.25
C ASP A 188 -23.35 -25.99 21.77
N HIS A 189 -24.57 -26.41 22.12
CA HIS A 189 -24.87 -27.78 22.54
C HIS A 189 -25.79 -28.50 21.53
N ASP A 190 -25.86 -28.00 20.29
CA ASP A 190 -26.75 -28.51 19.23
C ASP A 190 -25.93 -28.99 18.01
N GLY A 191 -24.78 -29.61 18.29
CA GLY A 191 -23.92 -30.18 17.24
C GLY A 191 -23.37 -29.12 16.25
N GLY A 192 -23.25 -27.86 16.66
CA GLY A 192 -22.78 -26.76 15.84
C GLY A 192 -23.84 -26.18 14.89
N ARG A 193 -25.11 -26.58 15.02
CA ARG A 193 -26.20 -26.16 14.12
C ARG A 193 -26.68 -24.73 14.37
N SER A 194 -26.49 -24.23 15.59
CA SER A 194 -26.87 -22.87 15.96
C SER A 194 -25.74 -21.85 15.76
N LEU A 195 -24.53 -22.33 15.42
CA LEU A 195 -23.36 -21.49 15.20
C LEU A 195 -23.41 -20.81 13.84
N ASN A 196 -23.65 -19.50 13.85
CA ASN A 196 -23.66 -18.64 12.66
C ASN A 196 -22.37 -17.81 12.56
N SER A 197 -22.17 -17.14 11.43
CA SER A 197 -21.05 -16.23 11.23
C SER A 197 -20.95 -15.21 12.37
N PRO A 198 -19.72 -14.89 12.83
CA PRO A 198 -19.51 -14.08 14.01
C PRO A 198 -19.65 -12.57 13.72
N ASP A 199 -20.27 -11.86 14.64
CA ASP A 199 -20.39 -10.39 14.60
C ASP A 199 -19.23 -9.66 15.27
N SER A 200 -18.45 -10.37 16.10
CA SER A 200 -17.34 -9.82 16.89
C SER A 200 -16.05 -10.58 16.64
N TRP A 201 -14.95 -9.84 16.55
CA TRP A 201 -13.63 -10.32 16.15
C TRP A 201 -12.56 -9.78 17.11
N SER A 202 -11.53 -10.59 17.38
CA SER A 202 -10.38 -10.22 18.20
C SER A 202 -9.10 -10.33 17.39
N ASN A 203 -8.19 -9.37 17.53
CA ASN A 203 -6.89 -9.41 16.85
C ASN A 203 -6.04 -10.59 17.34
N VAL A 204 -5.18 -11.10 16.46
CA VAL A 204 -4.11 -12.04 16.80
C VAL A 204 -2.80 -11.25 16.89
N ASP A 205 -2.19 -11.21 18.07
CA ASP A 205 -1.00 -10.37 18.31
C ASP A 205 0.24 -10.90 17.55
N ASP A 206 0.57 -12.19 17.70
CA ASP A 206 1.64 -12.87 16.94
C ASP A 206 1.09 -13.46 15.64
N PHE A 207 0.56 -12.61 14.78
CA PHE A 207 -0.13 -13.02 13.55
C PHE A 207 0.80 -13.77 12.58
N GLN A 208 2.13 -13.55 12.65
CA GLN A 208 3.10 -14.18 11.76
C GLN A 208 3.26 -15.68 12.01
N SER A 209 2.93 -16.14 13.22
CA SER A 209 2.94 -17.56 13.57
C SER A 209 1.82 -18.37 12.90
N GLU A 210 0.80 -17.67 12.35
CA GLU A 210 -0.44 -18.21 11.77
C GLU A 210 -1.12 -19.24 12.68
N GLN A 211 -1.13 -18.94 13.98
CA GLN A 211 -1.74 -19.76 15.02
C GLN A 211 -2.21 -18.92 16.20
N ILE A 212 -3.11 -19.47 17.00
CA ILE A 212 -3.48 -18.92 18.31
C ILE A 212 -3.92 -20.04 19.26
N LEU A 213 -3.71 -19.81 20.56
CA LEU A 213 -4.29 -20.61 21.63
C LEU A 213 -5.54 -19.90 22.16
N LEU A 214 -6.70 -20.52 22.02
CA LEU A 214 -7.98 -19.99 22.50
C LEU A 214 -8.41 -20.72 23.76
N ASP A 215 -8.61 -20.00 24.86
CA ASP A 215 -9.37 -20.56 25.98
C ASP A 215 -10.86 -20.48 25.67
N VAL A 216 -11.49 -21.66 25.58
CA VAL A 216 -12.90 -21.82 25.21
C VAL A 216 -13.60 -22.65 26.27
N PRO A 217 -14.36 -22.00 27.18
CA PRO A 217 -15.22 -22.69 28.12
C PRO A 217 -16.20 -23.59 27.36
N ARG A 218 -16.26 -24.88 27.75
CA ARG A 218 -17.10 -25.91 27.12
C ARG A 218 -17.36 -27.05 28.07
N ALA A 219 -18.51 -27.70 27.92
CA ALA A 219 -18.90 -28.93 28.58
C ALA A 219 -18.83 -30.13 27.61
N ASP A 220 -19.03 -31.33 28.15
CA ASP A 220 -19.20 -32.51 27.32
C ASP A 220 -20.45 -32.37 26.43
N GLY A 221 -20.35 -32.81 25.17
CA GLY A 221 -21.39 -32.64 24.14
C GLY A 221 -21.40 -31.29 23.43
N ASP A 222 -20.58 -30.31 23.84
CA ASP A 222 -20.51 -29.00 23.19
C ASP A 222 -19.77 -29.06 21.84
N SER A 223 -20.25 -28.28 20.88
CA SER A 223 -19.58 -28.01 19.61
C SER A 223 -18.95 -26.63 19.62
N VAL A 224 -17.68 -26.56 19.25
CA VAL A 224 -16.94 -25.30 19.12
C VAL A 224 -16.70 -25.02 17.64
N ARG A 225 -17.03 -23.80 17.20
CA ARG A 225 -16.62 -23.28 15.89
C ARG A 225 -15.70 -22.09 16.08
N VAL A 226 -14.62 -22.08 15.31
CA VAL A 226 -13.66 -20.98 15.26
C VAL A 226 -13.64 -20.45 13.84
N TRP A 227 -13.64 -19.13 13.71
CA TRP A 227 -13.46 -18.43 12.45
C TRP A 227 -12.17 -17.63 12.52
N VAL A 228 -11.46 -17.57 11.40
CA VAL A 228 -10.25 -16.77 11.23
C VAL A 228 -10.52 -15.82 10.08
N ARG A 229 -10.21 -14.53 10.24
CA ARG A 229 -10.31 -13.52 9.20
C ARG A 229 -8.94 -12.96 8.89
N ALA A 230 -8.54 -13.05 7.63
CA ALA A 230 -7.33 -12.45 7.11
C ALA A 230 -7.65 -11.08 6.51
N THR A 231 -6.76 -10.10 6.74
CA THR A 231 -6.84 -8.76 6.11
C THR A 231 -5.51 -8.43 5.42
N ASP A 232 -5.56 -8.02 4.16
CA ASP A 232 -4.39 -7.51 3.44
C ASP A 232 -4.15 -6.02 3.71
N VAL A 233 -3.03 -5.48 3.20
CA VAL A 233 -2.64 -4.08 3.44
C VAL A 233 -3.65 -3.08 2.86
N MET A 234 -4.47 -3.50 1.89
CA MET A 234 -5.48 -2.67 1.25
C MET A 234 -6.82 -2.71 2.00
N GLY A 235 -6.91 -3.49 3.07
CA GLY A 235 -8.12 -3.64 3.87
C GLY A 235 -9.11 -4.67 3.34
N ASN A 236 -8.74 -5.46 2.31
CA ASN A 236 -9.60 -6.54 1.85
C ASN A 236 -9.58 -7.69 2.85
N THR A 237 -10.74 -8.31 3.08
CA THR A 237 -10.90 -9.37 4.08
C THR A 237 -11.39 -10.69 3.50
N LYS A 238 -10.99 -11.80 4.14
CA LYS A 238 -11.48 -13.16 3.87
C LYS A 238 -11.59 -13.96 5.16
N THR A 239 -12.67 -14.72 5.33
CA THR A 239 -12.95 -15.58 6.49
C THR A 239 -13.12 -17.03 6.08
#